data_AF-T0RFI5-F1
#
_entry.id   AF-T0RFI5-F1
#
_cell.length_a   1.000
_cell.length_b   1.000
_cell.length_c   1.000
_cell.angle_alpha   90.00
_cell.angle_beta   90.00
_cell.angle_gamma   90.00
#
_symmetry.space_group_name_H-M   'P 1'
#
loop_
_entity.id
_entity.type
_entity.pdbx_description
1 polymer ?
#
loop_
_entity_poly.entity_id
_entity_poly.type
_entity_poly.pdbx_seq_one_letter_code
_entity_poly.pdbx_strand_id
1 'polypeptide(L)' 'MKKMYHKWLIVFGTLGVLALLIYIFEINALRYVCDKENNNSACFLLYQKLKDESPQEANEYLSRSCSLGYELACKELKK' A
#
# COMPACT_ATOMS: atom_id res chain seq x y z
N MET A 1 34.06 20.63 -5.29
CA MET A 1 32.59 20.65 -5.53
C MET A 1 32.05 19.35 -6.16
N LYS A 2 32.53 18.88 -7.32
CA LYS A 2 32.03 17.63 -7.97
C LYS A 2 32.08 16.36 -7.10
N LYS A 3 33.16 16.13 -6.34
CA LYS A 3 33.28 14.97 -5.41
C LYS A 3 32.26 15.01 -4.26
N MET A 4 31.89 16.20 -3.79
CA MET A 4 30.92 16.35 -2.69
C MET A 4 29.51 16.07 -3.20
N TYR A 5 29.15 16.58 -4.38
CA TYR A 5 27.88 16.29 -5.05
C TYR A 5 27.69 14.79 -5.33
N HIS A 6 28.73 14.10 -5.80
CA HIS A 6 28.68 12.65 -6.03
C HIS A 6 28.40 11.85 -4.74
N LYS A 7 28.98 12.24 -3.60
CA LYS A 7 28.67 11.61 -2.30
C LYS A 7 27.22 11.83 -1.88
N TRP A 8 26.70 13.04 -2.05
CA TRP A 8 25.29 13.35 -1.76
C TRP A 8 24.33 12.60 -2.68
N LEU A 9 24.66 12.47 -3.97
CA LEU A 9 23.88 11.64 -4.90
C LEU A 9 23.80 10.18 -4.43
N ILE A 10 24.90 9.60 -3.92
CA ILE A 10 24.88 8.24 -3.38
C ILE A 10 23.97 8.18 -2.15
N VAL A 11 24.09 9.13 -1.21
CA VAL A 11 23.24 9.15 0.00
C VAL A 11 21.77 9.29 -0.37
N PHE A 12 21.39 10.25 -1.20
CA PHE A 12 20.00 10.43 -1.61
C PHE A 12 19.49 9.25 -2.46
N GLY A 13 20.34 8.66 -3.30
CA GLY A 13 20.01 7.46 -4.05
C GLY A 13 19.70 6.29 -3.13
N THR A 14 20.54 6.03 -2.13
CA THR A 14 20.31 4.94 -1.16
C THR A 14 19.05 5.17 -0.32
N LEU A 15 18.79 6.40 0.12
CA LEU A 15 17.55 6.74 0.84
C LEU A 15 16.31 6.55 -0.03
N GLY A 16 16.38 6.93 -1.31
CA GLY A 16 15.28 6.72 -2.26
C GLY A 16 14.97 5.23 -2.48
N VAL A 17 16.01 4.41 -2.66
CA VAL A 17 15.84 2.95 -2.76
C VAL A 17 15.24 2.36 -1.49
N LEU A 18 15.69 2.78 -0.31
CA LEU A 18 15.15 2.30 0.96
C LEU A 18 13.68 2.67 1.12
N ALA A 19 13.30 3.90 0.78
CA ALA A 19 11.91 4.35 0.82
C ALA A 19 11.02 3.52 -0.11
N LEU A 20 11.50 3.21 -1.32
CA LEU A 20 10.78 2.34 -2.26
C LEU A 20 10.63 0.92 -1.72
N LEU A 21 11.67 0.35 -1.10
CA LEU A 21 11.60 -0.98 -0.49
C LEU A 21 10.58 -1.02 0.66
N ILE A 22 10.54 0.03 1.50
CA ILE A 22 9.55 0.15 2.58
C ILE A 22 8.14 0.21 2.01
N TYR A 23 7.92 1.00 0.95
CA TYR A 23 6.63 1.10 0.27
C TYR A 23 6.14 -0.27 -0.24
N ILE A 24 7.01 -1.00 -0.94
CA ILE A 24 6.70 -2.34 -1.47
C ILE A 24 6.44 -3.33 -0.33
N PHE A 25 7.23 -3.27 0.74
CA PHE A 25 7.05 -4.14 1.91
C PHE A 25 5.69 -3.90 2.58
N GLU A 26 5.27 -2.64 2.75
CA GLU A 26 3.98 -2.30 3.35
C GLU A 26 2.80 -2.89 2.57
N ILE A 27 2.81 -2.75 1.24
CA ILE A 27 1.77 -3.33 0.36
C ILE A 27 1.73 -4.86 0.51
N ASN A 28 2.90 -5.52 0.48
CA ASN A 28 2.96 -6.98 0.60
C ASN A 28 2.51 -7.49 1.96
N ALA A 29 2.87 -6.78 3.04
CA ALA A 29 2.41 -7.10 4.39
C ALA A 29 0.88 -6.96 4.51
N LEU A 30 0.32 -5.86 4.00
CA LEU A 30 -1.13 -5.65 3.96
C LEU A 30 -1.84 -6.73 3.13
N ARG A 31 -1.28 -7.09 1.97
CA ARG A 31 -1.81 -8.16 1.12
C ARG A 31 -1.81 -9.51 1.85
N TYR A 32 -0.70 -9.88 2.49
CA TYR A 32 -0.64 -11.11 3.27
C TYR A 32 -1.70 -11.16 4.38
N VAL A 33 -1.79 -10.10 5.18
CA VAL A 33 -2.71 -10.03 6.33
C VAL A 33 -4.18 -9.99 5.87
N CYS A 34 -4.48 -9.28 4.78
CA CYS A 34 -5.81 -9.35 4.15
C CYS A 34 -6.12 -10.75 3.61
N ASP A 35 -5.20 -11.34 2.84
CA ASP A 35 -5.45 -12.56 2.08
C ASP A 35 -5.47 -13.82 2.92
N LYS A 36 -4.57 -13.92 3.89
CA LYS A 36 -4.34 -15.13 4.68
C LYS A 36 -5.02 -15.07 6.03
N GLU A 37 -5.06 -13.90 6.67
CA GLU A 37 -5.65 -13.75 8.00
C GLU A 37 -7.10 -13.23 7.94
N ASN A 38 -7.61 -12.90 6.75
CA ASN A 38 -8.95 -12.31 6.57
C ASN A 38 -9.17 -11.07 7.43
N ASN A 39 -8.11 -10.27 7.59
CA ASN A 39 -8.18 -9.05 8.38
C ASN A 39 -8.88 -7.96 7.57
N ASN A 40 -10.07 -7.58 8.02
CA ASN A 40 -10.96 -6.70 7.28
C ASN A 40 -10.42 -5.27 7.12
N SER A 41 -9.73 -4.72 8.12
CA SER A 41 -9.15 -3.38 8.09
C SER A 41 -7.89 -3.33 7.22
N ALA A 42 -7.07 -4.38 7.23
CA ALA A 42 -5.93 -4.51 6.32
C ALA A 42 -6.37 -4.52 4.85
N CYS A 43 -7.46 -5.24 4.51
CA CYS A 43 -8.02 -5.20 3.15
C CYS A 43 -8.44 -3.77 2.75
N PHE A 44 -9.02 -2.99 3.67
CA PHE A 44 -9.38 -1.59 3.39
C PHE A 44 -8.17 -0.68 3.21
N LEU A 45 -7.13 -0.85 4.03
CA LEU A 45 -5.88 -0.09 3.90
C LEU A 45 -5.20 -0.39 2.56
N LEU A 46 -5.23 -1.65 2.13
CA LEU A 46 -4.70 -2.06 0.84
C LEU A 46 -5.48 -1.40 -0.32
N TYR A 47 -6.81 -1.36 -0.25
CA TYR A 47 -7.63 -0.56 -1.18
C TYR A 47 -7.16 0.90 -1.23
N GLN A 48 -6.98 1.56 -0.08
CA GLN A 48 -6.56 2.96 -0.02
C GLN A 48 -5.20 3.21 -0.68
N LYS A 49 -4.27 2.25 -0.58
CA LYS A 49 -2.95 2.31 -1.22
C LYS A 49 -3.04 2.10 -2.72
N LEU A 50 -3.90 1.20 -3.18
CA LEU A 50 -3.96 0.79 -4.59
C LEU A 50 -4.98 1.57 -5.43
N LYS A 51 -5.93 2.29 -4.84
CA LYS A 51 -7.07 2.89 -5.57
C LYS A 51 -6.67 3.82 -6.72
N ASP A 52 -5.53 4.50 -6.62
CA ASP A 52 -5.05 5.43 -7.65
C ASP A 52 -4.12 4.73 -8.66
N GLU A 53 -3.37 3.70 -8.23
CA GLU A 53 -2.38 2.99 -9.06
C GLU A 53 -2.98 1.79 -9.82
N SER A 54 -3.92 1.09 -9.21
CA SER A 54 -4.54 -0.15 -9.71
C SER A 54 -6.00 -0.24 -9.25
N PRO A 55 -6.90 0.58 -9.83
CA PRO A 55 -8.28 0.73 -9.36
C PRO A 55 -9.09 -0.58 -9.36
N GLN A 56 -8.86 -1.43 -10.37
CA GLN A 56 -9.55 -2.72 -10.48
C GLN A 56 -9.22 -3.63 -9.31
N GLU A 57 -7.92 -3.84 -9.06
CA GLU A 57 -7.45 -4.64 -7.92
C GLU A 57 -7.88 -4.01 -6.58
N ALA A 58 -7.78 -2.68 -6.45
CA ALA A 58 -8.19 -1.99 -5.24
C ALA A 58 -9.67 -2.25 -4.89
N ASN A 59 -10.55 -2.24 -5.88
CA ASN A 59 -11.99 -2.48 -5.69
C ASN A 59 -12.30 -3.92 -5.26
N GLU A 60 -11.48 -4.89 -5.62
CA GLU A 60 -11.59 -6.27 -5.11
C GLU A 60 -11.33 -6.31 -3.60
N TYR A 61 -10.26 -5.67 -3.12
CA TYR A 61 -9.98 -5.59 -1.69
C TYR A 61 -10.99 -4.75 -0.92
N LEU A 62 -11.55 -3.70 -1.53
CA LEU A 62 -12.63 -2.92 -0.93
C LEU A 62 -13.88 -3.79 -0.73
N SER A 63 -14.27 -4.54 -1.75
CA SER A 63 -15.39 -5.47 -1.71
C SER A 63 -15.18 -6.56 -0.65
N ARG A 64 -13.97 -7.13 -0.59
CA ARG A 64 -13.59 -8.12 0.42
C ARG A 64 -13.60 -7.55 1.84
N SER A 65 -13.09 -6.33 2.03
CA SER A 65 -13.11 -5.67 3.33
C SER A 65 -14.55 -5.48 3.84
N CYS A 66 -15.46 -5.06 2.96
CA CYS A 66 -16.88 -4.95 3.30
C CYS A 66 -17.51 -6.32 3.61
N SER A 67 -17.22 -7.37 2.81
CA SER A 67 -17.77 -8.71 3.07
C SER A 67 -17.27 -9.32 4.39
N LEU A 68 -16.09 -8.91 4.86
CA LEU A 68 -15.55 -9.24 6.18
C LEU A 68 -16.06 -8.31 7.31
N GLY A 69 -17.07 -7.47 7.04
CA GLY A 69 -17.77 -6.66 8.04
C GLY A 69 -17.11 -5.33 8.39
N TYR A 70 -16.14 -4.84 7.61
CA TYR A 70 -15.56 -3.52 7.87
C TYR A 70 -16.49 -2.40 7.39
N GLU A 71 -17.14 -1.71 8.33
CA GLU A 71 -18.21 -0.75 8.03
C GLU A 71 -17.75 0.40 7.13
N LEU A 72 -16.51 0.88 7.29
CA LEU A 72 -15.95 1.94 6.46
C LEU A 72 -15.83 1.52 4.99
N ALA A 73 -15.44 0.27 4.72
CA ALA A 73 -15.38 -0.25 3.37
C ALA A 73 -16.78 -0.32 2.73
N CYS A 74 -17.79 -0.78 3.48
CA CYS A 74 -19.16 -0.82 2.99
C CYS A 74 -19.76 0.57 2.73
N LYS A 75 -19.37 1.58 3.51
CA LYS A 75 -19.76 2.97 3.26
C LYS A 75 -19.10 3.51 2.00
N GLU A 76 -17.84 3.19 1.77
CA GLU A 76 -17.10 3.64 0.60
C GLU A 76 -17.64 3.03 -0.70
N LEU A 77 -18.05 1.76 -0.70
CA LEU A 77 -18.69 1.11 -1.87
C LEU A 77 -20.03 1.72 -2.29
N LYS A 78 -20.69 2.47 -1.41
CA LYS A 78 -22.01 3.07 -1.66
C LYS A 78 -21.92 4.52 -2.11
N LYS A 79 -20.72 5.09 -2.17
CA LYS A 79 -20.48 6.42 -2.74
C LYS A 79 -20.33 6.34 -4.25
#